data_AF-A0A3M1WAH5-F1
#
_entry.id   AF-A0A3M1WAH5-F1
#
_cell.length_a   1.000
_cell.length_b   1.000
_cell.length_c   1.000
_cell.angle_alpha   90.00
_cell.angle_beta   90.00
_cell.angle_gamma   90.00
#
_symmetry.space_group_name_H-M   'P 1'
#
loop_
_entity.id
_entity.type
_entity.pdbx_description
1 polymer ?
#
loop_
_entity_poly.entity_id
_entity_poly.type
_entity_poly.pdbx_seq_one_letter_code
_entity_poly.pdbx_strand_id
1 'polypeptide(L)' 'MITEAERFSTDHPALCPCLRWKSYFIPAEPDPTVPPSNDGLFWCELTQSCMGPDGKLAEPGNCASPQRQCYRMAQV' A
#
# COMPACT_ATOMS: atom_id res chain seq x y z
N MET A 1 -6.81 -14.66 10.36
CA MET A 1 -6.32 -13.40 10.95
C MET A 1 -5.00 -13.08 10.28
N ILE A 2 -4.84 -11.87 9.74
CA ILE A 2 -3.59 -11.40 9.13
C ILE A 2 -2.67 -10.95 10.27
N THR A 3 -1.40 -11.32 10.22
CA THR A 3 -0.40 -10.87 11.19
C THR A 3 -0.03 -9.41 10.97
N GLU A 4 0.53 -8.76 11.98
CA GLU A 4 0.95 -7.36 11.86
C GLU A 4 2.04 -7.16 10.77
N ALA A 5 2.92 -8.14 10.60
CA ALA A 5 3.93 -8.14 9.54
C ALA A 5 3.29 -8.22 8.14
N GLU A 6 2.30 -9.11 7.96
CA GLU A 6 1.58 -9.25 6.68
C GLU A 6 0.72 -8.02 6.37
N ARG A 7 0.18 -7.36 7.40
CA ARG A 7 -0.61 -6.13 7.24
C ARG A 7 0.19 -5.02 6.54
N PHE A 8 1.49 -4.93 6.80
CA PHE A 8 2.34 -3.87 6.26
C PHE A 8 3.27 -4.34 5.13
N SER A 9 3.11 -5.57 4.64
CA SER A 9 3.96 -6.13 3.59
C SER A 9 3.66 -5.53 2.22
N THR A 10 4.64 -4.82 1.65
CA THR A 10 4.57 -4.27 0.28
C THR A 10 4.88 -5.27 -0.82
N ASP A 11 5.22 -6.51 -0.46
CA ASP A 11 5.63 -7.55 -1.42
C ASP A 11 4.45 -8.44 -1.86
N HIS A 12 3.23 -8.11 -1.43
CA HIS A 12 2.06 -8.92 -1.74
C HIS A 12 1.65 -8.75 -3.22
N PRO A 13 1.53 -9.83 -4.01
CA PRO A 13 1.32 -9.73 -5.47
C PRO A 13 -0.06 -9.16 -5.85
N ALA A 14 -1.02 -9.19 -4.94
CA ALA A 14 -2.37 -8.66 -5.15
C ALA A 14 -2.56 -7.22 -4.61
N LEU A 15 -1.51 -6.42 -4.40
CA LEU A 15 -1.65 -5.07 -3.85
C LEU A 15 -2.32 -4.08 -4.79
N CYS A 16 -3.23 -3.26 -4.26
CA CYS A 16 -3.90 -2.18 -5.01
C CYS A 16 -2.92 -1.32 -5.81
N PRO A 17 -3.13 -1.08 -7.13
CA PRO A 17 -2.22 -0.30 -7.94
C PRO A 17 -2.30 1.18 -7.59
N CYS A 18 -3.34 1.60 -6.85
CA CYS A 18 -3.47 2.94 -6.30
C CYS A 18 -2.87 3.06 -4.89
N LEU A 19 -2.37 1.97 -4.27
CA LEU A 19 -1.67 2.07 -3.00
C LEU A 19 -0.30 2.71 -3.23
N ARG A 20 0.06 3.65 -2.35
CA ARG A 20 1.32 4.38 -2.38
C ARG A 20 1.94 4.41 -0.99
N TRP A 21 3.26 4.48 -0.99
CA TRP A 21 4.11 4.60 0.19
C TRP A 21 5.43 5.28 -0.22
N LYS A 22 6.23 5.73 0.74
CA LYS A 22 7.42 6.56 0.47
C LYS A 22 8.44 5.87 -0.45
N SER A 23 8.82 4.61 -0.17
CA SER A 23 9.83 3.91 -0.97
C SER A 23 9.40 3.66 -2.41
N TYR A 24 8.10 3.74 -2.73
CA TYR A 24 7.61 3.70 -4.11
C TYR A 24 8.17 4.85 -4.98
N PHE A 25 8.57 5.96 -4.36
CA PHE A 25 9.06 7.17 -5.05
C PHE A 25 10.54 7.45 -4.78
N ILE A 26 11.29 6.51 -4.21
CA ILE A 26 12.73 6.67 -3.98
C ILE A 26 13.46 5.97 -5.14
N PRO A 27 14.03 6.71 -6.10
CA PRO A 27 14.81 6.12 -7.20
C PRO A 27 16.25 5.87 -6.74
N ALA A 28 16.41 5.09 -5.68
CA ALA A 28 17.70 4.69 -5.15
C ALA A 28 17.73 3.19 -4.92
N GLU A 29 18.84 2.56 -5.27
CA GLU A 29 19.05 1.15 -4.98
C GLU A 29 19.11 0.91 -3.46
N PRO A 30 18.58 -0.22 -2.96
CA PRO A 30 18.67 -0.56 -1.55
C PRO A 30 20.14 -0.67 -1.11
N ASP A 31 20.51 0.13 -0.10
CA ASP A 31 21.81 0.02 0.57
C ASP A 31 21.66 -0.85 1.83
N PRO A 32 22.33 -2.02 1.93
CA PRO A 32 22.21 -2.90 3.09
C PRO A 32 22.77 -2.30 4.39
N THR A 33 23.54 -1.20 4.31
CA THR A 33 24.05 -0.47 5.47
C THR A 33 23.05 0.57 6.00
N VAL A 34 22.00 0.86 5.24
CA VAL A 34 20.96 1.84 5.59
C VAL A 34 19.64 1.11 5.82
N PRO A 35 19.06 1.18 7.03
CA PRO A 35 17.74 0.62 7.29
C PRO A 35 16.69 1.20 6.33
N PRO A 36 15.80 0.37 5.75
CA PRO A 36 14.72 0.86 4.91
C PRO A 36 13.82 1.85 5.67
N SER A 37 13.49 2.98 5.04
CA SER A 37 12.49 3.93 5.57
C SER A 37 11.09 3.35 5.34
N ASN A 38 10.68 2.41 6.20
CA ASN A 38 9.33 1.84 6.21
C ASN A 38 8.54 2.34 7.43
N ASP A 39 8.10 3.59 7.37
CA ASP A 39 7.34 4.22 8.45
C ASP A 39 5.89 3.68 8.56
N GLY A 40 5.51 2.69 7.75
CA GLY A 40 4.16 2.16 7.69
C GLY A 40 3.12 3.19 7.23
N LEU A 41 3.58 4.26 6.55
CA LEU A 41 2.75 5.34 6.04
C LEU A 41 2.32 5.02 4.60
N PHE A 42 1.01 4.84 4.43
CA PHE A 42 0.39 4.45 3.18
C PHE A 42 -0.76 5.39 2.83
N TRP A 43 -0.98 5.60 1.54
CA TRP A 43 -2.10 6.39 1.04
C TRP A 43 -2.65 5.83 -0.26
N CYS A 44 -3.88 6.20 -0.58
CA CYS A 44 -4.47 5.93 -1.88
C CYS A 44 -4.23 7.11 -2.82
N GLU A 45 -3.70 6.83 -4.00
CA GLU A 45 -3.46 7.82 -5.05
C GLU A 45 -4.74 8.51 -5.53
N LEU A 46 -5.89 7.83 -5.53
CA LEU A 46 -7.15 8.41 -6.00
C LEU A 46 -7.72 9.43 -5.02
N THR A 47 -7.63 9.16 -3.73
CA THR A 47 -8.17 10.04 -2.68
C THR A 47 -7.13 10.99 -2.09
N GLN A 48 -5.85 10.77 -2.39
CA GLN A 48 -4.71 11.49 -1.81
C GLN A 48 -4.75 11.48 -0.27
N SER A 49 -5.19 10.37 0.32
CA SER A 49 -5.45 10.22 1.75
C SER A 49 -5.12 8.80 2.24
N CYS A 50 -4.93 8.64 3.55
CA CYS A 50 -4.79 7.35 4.23
C CYS A 50 -6.06 6.47 4.12
N MET A 51 -7.16 7.03 3.63
CA MET A 51 -8.44 6.34 3.41
C MET A 51 -8.69 6.17 1.91
N GLY A 52 -9.05 4.97 1.49
CA GLY A 52 -9.51 4.70 0.14
C GLY A 52 -10.92 5.25 -0.13
N PRO A 53 -11.40 5.19 -1.39
CA PRO A 53 -12.70 5.72 -1.79
C PRO A 53 -13.89 4.97 -1.16
N ASP A 54 -13.65 3.78 -0.62
CA ASP A 54 -14.61 2.98 0.14
C ASP A 54 -14.60 3.29 1.65
N GLY A 55 -13.85 4.30 2.09
CA GLY A 55 -13.75 4.69 3.49
C GLY A 55 -12.99 3.67 4.36
N LYS A 56 -12.17 2.80 3.78
CA LYS A 56 -11.27 1.88 4.50
C LYS A 56 -9.82 2.33 4.40
N LEU A 57 -8.99 1.91 5.35
CA LEU A 57 -7.57 2.23 5.36
C LEU A 57 -6.89 1.78 4.06
N ALA A 58 -6.05 2.66 3.51
CA ALA A 58 -5.14 2.35 2.43
C ALA A 58 -3.87 1.75 3.05
N GLU A 59 -3.84 0.44 3.24
CA GLU A 59 -2.69 -0.30 3.76
C GLU A 59 -2.64 -1.70 3.15
N PRO A 60 -1.46 -2.35 3.07
CA PRO A 60 -1.28 -3.56 2.27
C PRO A 60 -2.26 -4.70 2.54
N GLY A 61 -2.58 -5.00 3.80
CA GLY A 61 -3.52 -6.06 4.15
C GLY A 61 -4.94 -5.80 3.62
N ASN A 62 -5.42 -4.56 3.76
CA ASN A 62 -6.71 -4.15 3.21
C ASN A 62 -6.68 -4.05 1.68
N CYS A 63 -5.59 -3.53 1.11
CA CYS A 63 -5.42 -3.32 -0.33
C CYS A 63 -5.15 -4.60 -1.11
N ALA A 64 -4.73 -5.68 -0.45
CA ALA A 64 -4.58 -7.02 -1.01
C ALA A 64 -5.85 -7.87 -0.89
N SER A 65 -6.87 -7.41 -0.15
CA SER A 65 -8.10 -8.17 0.07
C SER A 65 -8.89 -8.32 -1.23
N PRO A 66 -9.22 -9.56 -1.67
CA PRO A 66 -10.04 -9.78 -2.86
C PRO A 66 -11.50 -9.32 -2.67
N GLN A 67 -11.93 -9.08 -1.43
CA GLN A 67 -13.27 -8.54 -1.12
C GLN A 67 -13.33 -7.01 -1.31
N ARG A 68 -12.19 -6.34 -1.49
CA ARG A 68 -12.15 -4.88 -1.64
C ARG A 68 -12.26 -4.48 -3.11
N GLN A 69 -13.42 -3.95 -3.48
CA GLN A 69 -13.74 -3.61 -4.87
C GLN A 69 -13.13 -2.28 -5.35
N CYS A 70 -12.52 -1.48 -4.46
CA CYS A 70 -11.88 -0.20 -4.83
C CYS A 70 -10.80 -0.37 -5.92
N TYR A 71 -10.24 -1.57 -6.04
CA TYR A 71 -9.29 -1.99 -7.07
C TYR A 71 -9.81 -1.84 -8.52
N ARG A 72 -11.14 -1.89 -8.72
CA ARG A 72 -11.78 -1.86 -10.04
C ARG A 72 -12.34 -0.50 -10.45
N MET A 73 -12.31 0.49 -9.56
CA MET A 73 -12.78 1.85 -9.84
C MET A 73 -11.73 2.72 -10.54
N ALA A 74 -10.48 2.25 -10.63
CA ALA A 74 -9.44 2.83 -11.47
C ALA A 74 -9.56 2.30 -12.92
N GLN A 75 -10.71 2.51 -13.56
CA GLN A 75 -10.78 2.55 -15.02
C GLN A 75 -10.81 4.03 -15.41
N VAL A 76 -9.69 4.52 -15.92
CA VAL A 76 -9.66 5.64 -16.86
C VAL A 76 -9.97 5.07 -18.24
#